data_AF-A0AAX1WMI1-F1
#
_entry.id   AF-A0AAX1WMI1-F1
#
_cell.length_a   1.000
_cell.length_b   1.000
_cell.length_c   1.000
_cell.angle_alpha   90.00
_cell.angle_beta   90.00
_cell.angle_gamma   90.00
#
_symmetry.space_group_name_H-M   'P 1'
#
loop_
_entity.id
_entity.type
_entity.pdbx_description
1 polymer ?
#
loop_
_entity_poly.entity_id
_entity_poly.type
_entity_poly.pdbx_seq_one_letter_code
_entity_poly.pdbx_strand_id
1 'polypeptide(L)'
;MKYIIALFFLCLPMGLFAKNHTPEQILQMINGKGARHVVAQLYANDSDESEWWNHVIPEISKGNQKWLAVASALEPGVDASTAEDLKAALSEAIPHNPQGVLAILKDDKPLLTIEQICAFDNFPETEAESNKLFVDSIREMFKIKSPPGKRCLAVMISTVEHSVPFDKDM
;
A
#
# COMPACT_ATOMS: atom_id res chain seq x y z
N MET A 1 44.24 -48.96 -28.83
CA MET A 1 43.19 -49.08 -27.80
C MET A 1 42.63 -47.68 -27.55
N LYS A 2 41.31 -47.51 -27.68
CA LYS A 2 40.64 -46.22 -27.94
C LYS A 2 40.05 -45.69 -26.62
N TYR A 3 40.49 -44.51 -26.17
CA TYR A 3 40.01 -43.89 -24.94
C TYR A 3 38.62 -43.26 -25.16
N ILE A 4 37.63 -43.66 -24.35
CA ILE A 4 36.32 -43.02 -24.28
C ILE A 4 36.39 -41.95 -23.19
N ILE A 5 36.32 -40.68 -23.58
CA ILE A 5 36.17 -39.55 -22.66
C ILE A 5 34.66 -39.30 -22.52
N ALA A 6 34.10 -39.59 -21.34
CA ALA A 6 32.72 -39.25 -21.01
C ALA A 6 32.66 -37.80 -20.54
N LEU A 7 32.02 -36.93 -21.33
CA LEU A 7 31.76 -35.54 -20.96
C LEU A 7 30.50 -35.49 -20.08
N PHE A 8 30.67 -35.31 -18.77
CA PHE A 8 29.58 -35.01 -17.85
C PHE A 8 29.17 -33.53 -18.03
N PHE A 9 28.03 -33.30 -18.69
CA PHE A 9 27.39 -31.98 -18.77
C PHE A 9 26.79 -31.64 -17.39
N LEU A 10 27.51 -30.83 -16.62
CA LEU A 10 26.99 -30.17 -15.43
C LEU A 10 26.00 -29.07 -15.84
N CYS A 11 24.72 -29.39 -15.86
CA CYS A 11 23.66 -28.39 -15.90
C CYS A 11 23.61 -27.68 -14.53
N LEU A 12 24.30 -26.55 -14.42
CA LEU A 12 24.06 -25.60 -13.33
C LEU A 12 22.65 -25.02 -13.50
N PRO A 13 21.75 -25.15 -12.52
CA PRO A 13 20.46 -24.50 -12.59
C PRO A 13 20.70 -22.98 -12.50
N MET A 14 20.50 -22.28 -13.61
CA MET A 14 20.33 -20.83 -13.58
C MET A 14 19.06 -20.55 -12.79
N GLY A 15 19.21 -20.23 -11.51
CA GLY A 15 18.10 -19.73 -10.71
C GLY A 15 17.57 -18.47 -11.39
N LEU A 16 16.38 -18.57 -11.98
CA LEU A 16 15.58 -17.42 -12.36
C LEU A 16 15.22 -16.71 -11.06
N PHE A 17 15.98 -15.69 -10.70
CA PHE A 17 15.57 -14.76 -9.65
C PHE A 17 14.36 -14.01 -10.18
N ALA A 18 13.18 -14.29 -9.63
CA ALA A 18 12.02 -13.44 -9.81
C ALA A 18 12.44 -12.00 -9.48
N LYS A 19 12.07 -11.06 -10.35
CA LYS A 19 12.40 -9.64 -10.21
C LYS A 19 11.57 -9.05 -9.06
N ASN A 20 11.90 -9.40 -7.82
CA ASN A 20 11.22 -8.85 -6.67
C ASN A 20 11.45 -7.34 -6.64
N HIS A 21 10.38 -6.56 -6.53
CA HIS A 21 10.45 -5.13 -6.29
C HIS A 21 10.41 -4.87 -4.78
N THR A 22 11.57 -4.87 -4.12
CA THR A 22 11.65 -4.47 -2.71
C THR A 22 11.32 -2.98 -2.55
N PRO A 23 10.99 -2.50 -1.34
CA PRO A 23 10.76 -1.08 -1.11
C PRO A 23 11.89 -0.19 -1.62
N GLU A 24 13.14 -0.61 -1.40
CA GLU A 24 14.33 0.13 -1.81
C GLU A 24 14.44 0.23 -3.33
N GLN A 25 14.11 -0.84 -4.06
CA GLN A 25 14.14 -0.82 -5.52
C GLN A 25 13.04 0.05 -6.11
N ILE A 26 11.83 0.04 -5.52
CA ILE A 26 10.74 0.92 -5.96
C ILE A 26 11.11 2.38 -5.69
N LEU A 27 11.64 2.69 -4.50
CA LEU A 27 12.12 4.04 -4.19
C LEU A 27 13.22 4.48 -5.16
N GLN A 28 14.15 3.59 -5.52
CA GLN A 28 15.18 3.87 -6.52
C GLN A 28 14.57 4.13 -7.90
N MET A 29 13.56 3.35 -8.31
CA MET A 29 12.84 3.58 -9.57
C MET A 29 12.12 4.93 -9.56
N ILE A 30 11.46 5.31 -8.46
CA ILE A 30 10.76 6.58 -8.32
C ILE A 30 11.76 7.73 -8.41
N ASN A 31 12.90 7.63 -7.73
CA ASN A 31 13.96 8.64 -7.78
C ASN A 31 14.57 8.78 -9.20
N GLY A 32 14.66 7.68 -9.94
CA GLY A 32 15.26 7.67 -11.29
C GLY A 32 14.29 8.08 -12.40
N LYS A 33 13.01 7.70 -12.30
CA LYS A 33 12.02 7.83 -13.39
C LYS A 33 10.82 8.74 -13.05
N GLY A 34 10.65 9.10 -11.79
CA GLY A 34 9.49 9.83 -11.28
C GLY A 34 8.31 8.92 -10.92
N ALA A 35 7.53 9.34 -9.92
CA ALA A 35 6.41 8.57 -9.37
C ALA A 35 5.37 8.17 -10.42
N ARG A 36 4.94 9.11 -11.27
CA ARG A 36 3.92 8.85 -12.31
C ARG A 36 4.33 7.74 -13.27
N HIS A 37 5.60 7.72 -13.70
CA HIS A 37 6.10 6.67 -14.58
C HIS A 37 6.14 5.32 -13.87
N VAL A 38 6.56 5.29 -12.60
CA VAL A 38 6.61 4.06 -11.82
C VAL A 38 5.22 3.51 -11.56
N VAL A 39 4.24 4.35 -11.17
CA VAL A 39 2.84 3.92 -11.01
C VAL A 39 2.31 3.33 -12.32
N ALA A 40 2.48 4.03 -13.44
CA ALA A 40 2.04 3.53 -14.75
C ALA A 40 2.72 2.19 -15.12
N GLN A 41 3.99 2.02 -14.75
CA GLN A 41 4.74 0.79 -14.98
C GLN A 41 4.24 -0.38 -14.11
N LEU A 42 3.94 -0.12 -12.82
CA LEU A 42 3.44 -1.14 -11.89
C LEU A 42 1.99 -1.53 -12.15
N TYR A 43 1.17 -0.60 -12.64
CA TYR A 43 -0.28 -0.78 -12.87
C TYR A 43 -0.63 -1.28 -14.28
N ALA A 44 0.30 -1.24 -15.23
CA ALA A 44 0.03 -1.62 -16.62
C ALA A 44 -0.24 -3.13 -16.75
N ASN A 45 -1.45 -3.51 -17.15
CA ASN A 45 -1.94 -4.91 -17.29
C ASN A 45 -1.26 -5.78 -18.37
N ASP A 46 -0.36 -5.20 -19.18
CA ASP A 46 0.13 -5.85 -20.41
C ASP A 46 1.62 -6.25 -20.33
N SER A 47 2.20 -6.25 -19.12
CA SER A 47 3.63 -6.58 -18.91
C SER A 47 3.83 -7.57 -17.77
N ASP A 48 5.00 -8.23 -17.69
CA ASP A 48 5.43 -9.01 -16.53
C ASP A 48 5.48 -8.17 -15.23
N GLU A 49 5.40 -6.83 -15.34
CA GLU A 49 5.35 -5.93 -14.20
C GLU A 49 3.92 -5.56 -13.74
N SER A 50 2.89 -6.02 -14.47
CA SER A 50 1.46 -5.78 -14.20
C SER A 50 0.96 -6.30 -12.86
N GLU A 51 1.54 -7.39 -12.38
CA GLU A 51 1.16 -8.01 -11.11
C GLU A 51 1.72 -7.24 -9.90
N TRP A 52 2.65 -6.29 -10.11
CA TRP A 52 3.31 -5.65 -8.98
C TRP A 52 2.45 -4.64 -8.27
N TRP A 53 1.50 -3.97 -8.93
CA TRP A 53 0.56 -3.13 -8.19
C TRP A 53 -0.22 -3.96 -7.16
N ASN A 54 -0.66 -5.15 -7.56
CA ASN A 54 -1.33 -6.13 -6.70
C ASN A 54 -0.41 -6.76 -5.64
N HIS A 55 0.90 -6.51 -5.70
CA HIS A 55 1.85 -6.88 -4.64
C HIS A 55 2.17 -5.70 -3.72
N VAL A 56 2.43 -4.53 -4.28
CA VAL A 56 2.84 -3.31 -3.57
C VAL A 56 1.72 -2.82 -2.66
N ILE A 57 0.48 -2.80 -3.14
CA ILE A 57 -0.67 -2.33 -2.37
C ILE A 57 -0.90 -3.17 -1.10
N PRO A 58 -0.99 -4.51 -1.16
CA PRO A 58 -1.10 -5.34 0.05
C PRO A 58 0.10 -5.22 1.00
N GLU A 59 1.30 -4.96 0.50
CA GLU A 59 2.47 -4.74 1.35
C GLU A 59 2.41 -3.40 2.10
N ILE A 60 1.82 -2.36 1.49
CA ILE A 60 1.54 -1.08 2.15
C ILE A 60 0.50 -1.28 3.26
N SER A 61 -0.59 -2.03 3.00
CA SER A 61 -1.64 -2.33 3.99
C SER A 61 -1.11 -2.99 5.26
N LYS A 62 0.04 -3.68 5.20
CA LYS A 62 0.67 -4.29 6.39
C LYS A 62 1.33 -3.26 7.32
N GLY A 63 1.41 -1.98 6.94
CA GLY A 63 1.94 -0.90 7.76
C GLY A 63 3.46 -0.96 8.01
N ASN A 64 4.21 -1.74 7.23
CA ASN A 64 5.68 -1.77 7.36
C ASN A 64 6.27 -0.40 7.00
N GLN A 65 7.15 0.13 7.85
CA GLN A 65 7.69 1.49 7.69
C GLN A 65 8.35 1.75 6.33
N LYS A 66 9.00 0.74 5.73
CA LYS A 66 9.63 0.88 4.41
C LYS A 66 8.59 0.97 3.30
N TRP A 67 7.52 0.20 3.39
CA TRP A 67 6.38 0.27 2.47
C TRP A 67 5.57 1.56 2.63
N LEU A 68 5.44 2.09 3.85
CA LEU A 68 4.86 3.42 4.06
C LEU A 68 5.70 4.53 3.41
N ALA A 69 7.03 4.39 3.38
CA ALA A 69 7.88 5.31 2.63
C ALA A 69 7.64 5.21 1.11
N VAL A 70 7.43 4.00 0.58
CA VAL A 70 7.01 3.80 -0.82
C VAL A 70 5.68 4.47 -1.10
N ALA A 71 4.67 4.27 -0.24
CA ALA A 71 3.35 4.90 -0.38
C ALA A 71 3.45 6.43 -0.49
N SER A 72 4.22 7.05 0.39
CA SER A 72 4.44 8.51 0.37
C SER A 72 5.13 9.00 -0.90
N ALA A 73 6.00 8.19 -1.50
CA ALA A 73 6.73 8.49 -2.73
C ALA A 73 5.91 8.22 -4.00
N LEU A 74 4.95 7.30 -3.95
CA LEU A 74 4.03 7.01 -5.06
C LEU A 74 2.95 8.08 -5.22
N GLU A 75 2.59 8.78 -4.13
CA GLU A 75 1.50 9.77 -4.07
C GLU A 75 1.45 10.77 -5.23
N PRO A 76 2.56 11.39 -5.70
CA PRO A 76 2.49 12.35 -6.81
C PRO A 76 2.21 11.69 -8.18
N GLY A 77 2.27 10.36 -8.25
CA GLY A 77 2.14 9.58 -9.46
C GLY A 77 0.81 8.86 -9.64
N VAL A 78 -0.01 8.77 -8.59
CA VAL A 78 -1.30 8.08 -8.63
C VAL A 78 -2.41 9.00 -9.14
N ASP A 79 -3.37 8.41 -9.84
CA ASP A 79 -4.63 9.01 -10.26
C ASP A 79 -5.76 7.97 -10.28
N ALA A 80 -7.01 8.45 -10.20
CA ALA A 80 -8.23 7.63 -10.23
C ALA A 80 -8.12 6.36 -9.36
N SER A 81 -8.27 5.17 -9.97
CA SER A 81 -8.22 3.88 -9.28
C SER A 81 -6.92 3.67 -8.49
N THR A 82 -5.75 4.07 -9.02
CA THR A 82 -4.48 3.91 -8.26
C THR A 82 -4.42 4.81 -7.03
N ALA A 83 -5.12 5.95 -7.05
CA ALA A 83 -5.22 6.81 -5.87
C ALA A 83 -6.18 6.21 -4.83
N GLU A 84 -7.26 5.58 -5.27
CA GLU A 84 -8.20 4.85 -4.40
C GLU A 84 -7.50 3.66 -3.71
N ASP A 85 -6.78 2.84 -4.47
CA ASP A 85 -6.01 1.71 -3.93
C ASP A 85 -4.98 2.17 -2.89
N LEU A 86 -4.25 3.25 -3.18
CA LEU A 86 -3.25 3.78 -2.26
C LEU A 86 -3.87 4.32 -0.97
N LYS A 87 -5.02 5.01 -1.06
CA LYS A 87 -5.77 5.47 0.12
C LYS A 87 -6.27 4.29 0.95
N ALA A 88 -6.89 3.30 0.30
CA ALA A 88 -7.41 2.11 0.97
C ALA A 88 -6.29 1.36 1.71
N ALA A 89 -5.14 1.17 1.07
CA ALA A 89 -3.99 0.51 1.70
C ALA A 89 -3.48 1.26 2.94
N LEU A 90 -3.46 2.60 2.90
CA LEU A 90 -3.03 3.39 4.04
C LEU A 90 -4.04 3.40 5.18
N SER A 91 -5.34 3.36 4.88
CA SER A 91 -6.41 3.15 5.86
C SER A 91 -6.24 1.79 6.55
N GLU A 92 -6.02 0.73 5.77
CA GLU A 92 -5.79 -0.64 6.26
C GLU A 92 -4.49 -0.79 7.07
N ALA A 93 -3.51 0.08 6.85
CA ALA A 93 -2.26 0.10 7.62
C ALA A 93 -2.43 0.67 9.03
N ILE A 94 -3.51 1.40 9.34
CA ILE A 94 -3.67 2.08 10.63
C ILE A 94 -3.70 1.11 11.83
N PRO A 95 -4.43 -0.02 11.82
CA PRO A 95 -4.37 -1.02 12.89
C PRO A 95 -2.97 -1.63 13.11
N HIS A 96 -2.08 -1.53 12.12
CA HIS A 96 -0.76 -2.18 12.18
C HIS A 96 0.34 -1.19 12.59
N ASN A 97 0.26 0.05 12.14
CA ASN A 97 1.26 1.08 12.42
C ASN A 97 0.66 2.49 12.36
N PRO A 98 -0.19 2.87 13.34
CA PRO A 98 -0.89 4.15 13.30
C PRO A 98 0.08 5.34 13.32
N GLN A 99 1.20 5.23 14.05
CA GLN A 99 2.19 6.28 14.12
C GLN A 99 2.95 6.45 12.80
N GLY A 100 3.31 5.36 12.13
CA GLY A 100 3.97 5.39 10.82
C GLY A 100 3.07 5.96 9.74
N VAL A 101 1.78 5.60 9.72
CA VAL A 101 0.80 6.18 8.80
C VAL A 101 0.68 7.68 9.02
N LEU A 102 0.42 8.13 10.26
CA LEU A 102 0.32 9.56 10.57
C LEU A 102 1.58 10.36 10.22
N ALA A 103 2.76 9.74 10.27
CA ALA A 103 4.02 10.41 9.96
C ALA A 103 4.19 10.75 8.47
N ILE A 104 3.44 10.08 7.57
CA ILE A 104 3.51 10.34 6.13
C ILE A 104 2.35 11.22 5.61
N LEU A 105 1.33 11.46 6.43
CA LEU A 105 0.21 12.33 6.09
C LEU A 105 0.60 13.80 6.22
N LYS A 106 0.19 14.62 5.26
CA LYS A 106 0.43 16.06 5.26
C LYS A 106 -0.77 16.81 4.70
N ASP A 107 -1.15 17.90 5.37
CA ASP A 107 -2.27 18.75 4.95
C ASP A 107 -2.01 19.49 3.62
N ASP A 108 -0.75 19.58 3.17
CA ASP A 108 -0.36 20.22 1.91
C ASP A 108 -0.36 19.25 0.71
N LYS A 109 -0.65 17.96 0.93
CA LYS A 109 -0.79 16.95 -0.13
C LYS A 109 -2.26 16.78 -0.54
N PRO A 110 -2.56 16.52 -1.81
CA PRO A 110 -3.93 16.35 -2.29
C PRO A 110 -4.59 15.01 -1.89
N LEU A 111 -3.81 13.95 -1.66
CA LEU A 111 -4.34 12.59 -1.42
C LEU A 111 -4.02 12.03 -0.03
N LEU A 112 -2.88 12.41 0.56
CA LEU A 112 -2.42 11.87 1.84
C LEU A 112 -2.68 12.83 2.99
N THR A 113 -3.94 13.20 3.15
CA THR A 113 -4.44 14.01 4.26
C THR A 113 -5.00 13.14 5.39
N ILE A 114 -5.13 13.70 6.59
CA ILE A 114 -5.79 13.01 7.70
C ILE A 114 -7.25 12.71 7.36
N GLU A 115 -7.95 13.65 6.73
CA GLU A 115 -9.36 13.51 6.38
C GLU A 115 -9.59 12.37 5.40
N GLN A 116 -8.76 12.23 4.38
CA GLN A 116 -8.94 11.18 3.37
C GLN A 116 -8.58 9.79 3.90
N ILE A 117 -7.51 9.68 4.68
CA ILE A 117 -7.01 8.38 5.14
C ILE A 117 -7.75 7.90 6.39
N CYS A 118 -8.14 8.79 7.30
CA CYS A 118 -8.81 8.39 8.54
C CYS A 118 -10.33 8.27 8.40
N ALA A 119 -10.91 8.67 7.25
CA ALA A 119 -12.34 8.53 7.00
C ALA A 119 -12.73 7.12 6.53
N PHE A 120 -11.78 6.30 6.05
CA PHE A 120 -12.04 4.96 5.50
C PHE A 120 -13.08 4.98 4.38
N ASP A 121 -12.92 5.95 3.48
CA ASP A 121 -13.66 6.05 2.23
C ASP A 121 -13.08 5.06 1.20
N ASN A 122 -13.08 3.78 1.58
CA ASN A 122 -12.71 2.63 0.75
C ASN A 122 -13.94 1.76 0.47
N PHE A 123 -13.79 0.79 -0.44
CA PHE A 123 -14.85 -0.12 -0.86
C PHE A 123 -14.61 -1.52 -0.27
N PRO A 124 -14.96 -1.76 1.01
CA PRO A 124 -14.82 -3.09 1.59
C PRO A 124 -15.85 -4.06 0.98
N GLU A 125 -15.43 -5.31 0.77
CA GLU A 125 -16.29 -6.35 0.20
C GLU A 125 -17.47 -6.72 1.12
N THR A 126 -17.28 -6.56 2.43
CA THR A 126 -18.30 -6.87 3.44
C THR A 126 -18.40 -5.84 4.56
N GLU A 127 -19.60 -5.69 5.12
CA GLU A 127 -19.85 -4.91 6.33
C GLU A 127 -18.98 -5.39 7.50
N ALA A 128 -18.77 -6.71 7.61
CA ALA A 128 -17.97 -7.31 8.68
C ALA A 128 -16.50 -6.87 8.61
N GLU A 129 -15.92 -6.82 7.42
CA GLU A 129 -14.55 -6.33 7.20
C GLU A 129 -14.45 -4.84 7.50
N SER A 130 -15.41 -4.04 7.02
CA SER A 130 -15.50 -2.61 7.31
C SER A 130 -15.53 -2.33 8.81
N ASN A 131 -16.47 -2.96 9.52
CA ASN A 131 -16.61 -2.85 10.97
C ASN A 131 -15.34 -3.27 11.71
N LYS A 132 -14.70 -4.35 11.26
CA LYS A 132 -13.45 -4.83 11.86
C LYS A 132 -12.34 -3.79 11.68
N LEU A 133 -12.18 -3.22 10.48
CA LEU A 133 -11.18 -2.19 10.20
C LEU A 133 -11.39 -0.95 11.08
N PHE A 134 -12.62 -0.44 11.18
CA PHE A 134 -12.94 0.69 12.07
C PHE A 134 -12.59 0.40 13.52
N VAL A 135 -13.06 -0.74 14.05
CA VAL A 135 -12.85 -1.11 15.46
C VAL A 135 -11.37 -1.27 15.78
N ASP A 136 -10.61 -1.97 14.94
CA ASP A 136 -9.18 -2.20 15.18
C ASP A 136 -8.37 -0.90 15.03
N SER A 137 -8.72 -0.06 14.05
CA SER A 137 -8.07 1.23 13.84
C SER A 137 -8.31 2.19 15.01
N ILE A 138 -9.56 2.28 15.49
CA ILE A 138 -9.91 3.13 16.64
C ILE A 138 -9.14 2.67 17.88
N ARG A 139 -9.04 1.36 18.15
CA ARG A 139 -8.29 0.82 19.29
C ARG A 139 -6.82 1.23 19.28
N GLU A 140 -6.17 1.16 18.13
CA GLU A 140 -4.77 1.56 17.99
C GLU A 140 -4.60 3.08 18.00
N MET A 141 -5.48 3.81 17.32
CA MET A 141 -5.44 5.27 17.25
C MET A 141 -5.68 5.92 18.62
N PHE A 142 -6.53 5.33 19.47
CA PHE A 142 -6.71 5.79 20.86
C PHE A 142 -5.41 5.82 21.68
N LYS A 143 -4.40 5.01 21.31
CA LYS A 143 -3.09 5.00 21.98
C LYS A 143 -2.23 6.21 21.57
N ILE A 144 -2.50 6.81 20.41
CA ILE A 144 -1.75 7.95 19.88
C ILE A 144 -2.30 9.27 20.46
N LYS A 145 -1.52 9.92 21.33
CA LYS A 145 -1.94 11.15 22.04
C LYS A 145 -1.56 12.45 21.33
N SER A 146 -0.84 12.37 20.21
CA SER A 146 -0.43 13.53 19.42
C SER A 146 -1.64 14.24 18.80
N PRO A 147 -1.55 15.55 18.46
CA PRO A 147 -2.64 16.25 17.77
C PRO A 147 -3.10 15.57 16.47
N PRO A 148 -2.20 15.07 15.58
CA PRO A 148 -2.63 14.29 14.41
C PRO A 148 -3.41 13.03 14.76
N GLY A 149 -3.00 12.30 15.79
CA GLY A 149 -3.71 11.09 16.23
C GLY A 149 -5.11 11.39 16.76
N LYS A 150 -5.26 12.46 17.55
CA LYS A 150 -6.57 12.92 18.03
C LYS A 150 -7.48 13.38 16.88
N ARG A 151 -6.93 14.08 15.88
CA ARG A 151 -7.69 14.50 14.69
C ARG A 151 -8.15 13.30 13.88
N CYS A 152 -7.25 12.34 13.61
CA CYS A 152 -7.57 11.11 12.90
C CYS A 152 -8.67 10.31 13.61
N LEU A 153 -8.60 10.16 14.94
CA LEU A 153 -9.66 9.53 15.73
C LEU A 153 -11.00 10.28 15.62
N ALA A 154 -10.99 11.61 15.64
CA ALA A 154 -12.21 12.41 15.48
C ALA A 154 -12.85 12.22 14.10
N VAL A 155 -12.03 12.10 13.04
CA VAL A 155 -12.51 11.78 11.68
C VAL A 155 -13.19 10.41 11.67
N MET A 156 -12.53 9.36 12.20
CA MET A 156 -13.13 8.01 12.26
C MET A 156 -14.48 7.99 12.97
N ILE A 157 -14.58 8.67 14.13
CA ILE A 157 -15.82 8.76 14.90
C ILE A 157 -16.89 9.48 14.08
N SER A 158 -16.54 10.61 13.47
CA SER A 158 -17.46 11.38 12.64
C SER A 158 -17.96 10.57 11.44
N THR A 159 -17.12 9.77 10.79
CA THR A 159 -17.57 8.88 9.71
C THR A 159 -18.60 7.87 10.22
N VAL A 160 -18.33 7.21 11.35
CA VAL A 160 -19.26 6.22 11.92
C VAL A 160 -20.58 6.88 12.33
N GLU A 161 -20.54 8.07 12.94
CA GLU A 161 -21.74 8.84 13.33
C GLU A 161 -22.66 9.17 12.15
N HIS A 162 -22.09 9.37 10.95
CA HIS A 162 -22.83 9.70 9.73
C HIS A 162 -22.97 8.51 8.77
N SER A 163 -22.66 7.29 9.23
CA SER A 163 -22.76 6.09 8.40
C SER A 163 -24.20 5.80 7.99
N VAL A 164 -24.34 5.35 6.74
CA VAL A 164 -25.58 4.79 6.19
C VAL A 164 -25.51 3.25 6.28
N PRO A 165 -26.63 2.53 6.13
CA PRO A 165 -26.58 1.08 6.01
C PRO A 165 -25.58 0.64 4.94
N PHE A 166 -24.81 -0.40 5.23
CA PHE A 166 -23.81 -0.91 4.31
C PHE A 166 -24.43 -1.28 2.95
N ASP A 167 -23.84 -0.75 1.88
CA ASP A 167 -24.16 -1.08 0.50
C ASP A 167 -22.85 -1.37 -0.22
N LYS A 168 -22.72 -2.58 -0.76
CA LYS A 168 -21.52 -3.03 -1.48
C LYS A 168 -21.41 -2.45 -2.89
N ASP A 169 -22.50 -1.88 -3.42
CA ASP A 169 -22.61 -1.39 -4.79
C ASP A 169 -22.55 0.15 -4.87
N MET A 170 -22.34 0.82 -3.72
CA MET A 170 -22.08 2.26 -3.59
C MET A 170 -20.57 2.54 -3.50
#